data_AF-C5M3E9-F1
#
_entry.id   AF-C5M3E9-F1
#
_cell.length_a   1.000
_cell.length_b   1.000
_cell.length_c   1.000
_cell.angle_alpha   90.00
_cell.angle_beta   90.00
_cell.angle_gamma   90.00
#
_symmetry.space_group_name_H-M   'P 1'
#
loop_
_entity.id
_entity.type
_entity.pdbx_description
1 polymer ?
#
loop_
_entity_poly.entity_id
_entity_poly.type
_entity_poly.pdbx_seq_one_letter_code
_entity_poly.pdbx_strand_id
1 'polypeptide(L)'
;MQRDTLTKALRYTRERNTVESLIEKYTTVAQMASNYLFNEYSIKFAKLGGYKEWQIKQWQIQQEQLSSFDDDLQNVYLKYFDSEEFVQLSEFEKKEIKSNYQSRFEETKEKDPPEFTDEFTMGDLYKILNLDYDLVFSS
;
A
#
# COMPACT_ATOMS: atom_id res chain seq x y z
N MET A 1 2.97 40.42 6.83
CA MET A 1 2.72 39.02 7.23
C MET A 1 2.02 38.90 8.59
N GLN A 2 2.52 39.49 9.67
CA GLN A 2 1.97 39.30 11.04
C GLN A 2 0.47 39.64 11.22
N ARG A 3 -0.06 40.67 10.56
CA ARG A 3 -1.50 41.02 10.60
C ARG A 3 -2.40 39.95 9.97
N ASP A 4 -1.94 39.30 8.90
CA ASP A 4 -2.72 38.31 8.17
C ASP A 4 -2.80 36.98 8.96
N THR A 5 -1.71 36.64 9.65
CA THR A 5 -1.65 35.50 10.59
C THR A 5 -2.57 35.71 11.80
N LEU A 6 -2.63 36.94 12.34
CA LEU A 6 -3.52 37.29 13.46
C LEU A 6 -5.00 37.22 13.09
N THR A 7 -5.37 37.71 11.90
CA THR A 7 -6.75 37.62 11.41
C THR A 7 -7.18 36.17 11.16
N LYS A 8 -6.28 35.33 10.61
CA LYS A 8 -6.52 33.90 10.45
C LYS A 8 -6.68 33.21 11.81
N ALA A 9 -5.80 33.49 12.78
CA ALA A 9 -5.87 32.92 14.12
C ALA A 9 -7.21 33.23 14.83
N LEU A 10 -7.68 34.48 14.78
CA LEU A 10 -8.98 34.87 15.33
C LEU A 10 -10.16 34.15 14.68
N ARG A 11 -10.12 33.95 13.36
CA ARG A 11 -11.13 33.17 12.63
C ARG A 11 -11.09 31.69 13.04
N TYR A 12 -9.90 31.09 13.13
CA TYR A 12 -9.73 29.72 13.60
C TYR A 12 -10.29 29.53 15.01
N THR A 13 -10.03 30.44 15.95
CA THR A 13 -10.56 30.34 17.32
C THR A 13 -12.09 30.38 17.34
N ARG A 14 -12.72 31.15 16.44
CA ARG A 14 -14.18 31.27 16.35
C ARG A 14 -14.84 30.04 15.72
N GLU A 15 -14.21 29.46 14.70
CA GLU A 15 -14.73 28.28 13.98
C GLU A 15 -14.36 26.95 14.65
N ARG A 16 -13.39 26.96 15.57
CA ARG A 16 -12.85 25.77 16.25
C ARG A 16 -13.92 24.86 16.83
N ASN A 17 -14.84 25.41 17.64
CA ASN A 17 -15.88 24.60 18.29
C ASN A 17 -16.83 23.94 17.26
N THR A 18 -17.14 24.65 16.18
CA THR A 18 -17.96 24.09 15.09
C THR A 18 -17.20 22.97 14.38
N VAL A 19 -15.93 23.17 14.06
CA VAL A 19 -15.09 22.15 13.44
C VAL A 19 -14.94 20.93 14.35
N GLU A 20 -14.65 21.11 15.63
CA GLU A 20 -14.56 20.02 16.62
C GLU A 20 -15.87 19.22 16.70
N SER A 21 -17.03 19.90 16.73
CA SER A 21 -18.34 19.23 16.73
C SER A 21 -18.61 18.43 15.46
N LEU A 22 -18.14 18.91 14.30
CA LEU A 22 -18.25 18.19 13.04
C LEU A 22 -17.33 16.98 13.03
N ILE A 23 -16.10 17.13 13.48
CA ILE A 23 -15.14 16.02 13.63
C ILE A 23 -15.79 14.93 14.49
N GLU A 24 -16.27 15.25 15.69
CA GLU A 24 -16.90 14.28 16.58
C GLU A 24 -18.09 13.57 15.93
N LYS A 25 -18.96 14.32 15.24
CA LYS A 25 -20.11 13.77 14.54
C LYS A 25 -19.70 12.80 13.44
N TYR A 26 -18.74 13.18 12.60
CA TYR A 26 -18.30 12.34 11.49
C TYR A 26 -17.47 11.15 11.97
N THR A 27 -16.66 11.31 13.02
CA THR A 27 -15.96 10.21 13.70
C THR A 27 -16.96 9.20 14.23
N THR A 28 -18.01 9.64 14.91
CA THR A 28 -19.07 8.75 15.41
C THR A 28 -19.75 7.96 14.28
N VAL A 29 -20.11 8.64 13.19
CA VAL A 29 -20.71 7.99 12.01
C VAL A 29 -19.74 6.99 11.39
N ALA A 30 -18.46 7.33 11.29
CA ALA A 30 -17.42 6.45 10.75
C ALA A 30 -17.26 5.21 11.64
N GLN A 31 -17.21 5.34 12.96
CA GLN A 31 -17.14 4.21 13.89
C GLN A 31 -18.33 3.25 13.73
N MET A 32 -19.55 3.79 13.62
CA MET A 32 -20.75 2.99 13.39
C MET A 32 -20.71 2.23 12.05
N ALA A 33 -20.33 2.93 10.98
CA ALA A 33 -20.20 2.33 9.65
C ALA A 33 -19.11 1.24 9.63
N SER A 34 -17.97 1.50 10.28
CA SER A 34 -16.87 0.56 10.41
C SER A 34 -17.29 -0.70 11.16
N ASN A 35 -18.05 -0.58 12.25
CA ASN A 35 -18.59 -1.74 12.97
C ASN A 35 -19.51 -2.60 12.08
N TYR A 36 -20.38 -1.98 11.30
CA TYR A 36 -21.24 -2.69 10.35
C TYR A 36 -20.40 -3.43 9.30
N LEU A 37 -19.45 -2.73 8.66
CA LEU A 37 -18.58 -3.32 7.65
C LEU A 37 -17.72 -4.44 8.23
N PHE A 38 -17.17 -4.27 9.42
CA PHE A 38 -16.36 -5.29 10.07
C PHE A 38 -17.11 -6.60 10.25
N ASN A 39 -18.36 -6.54 10.69
CA ASN A 39 -19.21 -7.73 10.83
C ASN A 39 -19.47 -8.39 9.46
N GLU A 40 -19.80 -7.59 8.45
CA GLU A 40 -20.00 -8.07 7.07
C GLU A 40 -18.74 -8.77 6.52
N TYR A 41 -17.57 -8.16 6.70
CA TYR A 41 -16.29 -8.73 6.26
C TYR A 41 -15.92 -9.99 7.05
N SER A 42 -16.15 -10.01 8.36
CA SER A 42 -15.94 -11.20 9.19
C SER A 42 -16.75 -12.39 8.67
N ILE A 43 -18.02 -12.17 8.29
CA ILE A 43 -18.86 -13.21 7.68
C ILE A 43 -18.32 -13.64 6.31
N LYS A 44 -17.86 -12.70 5.49
CA LYS A 44 -17.27 -13.00 4.17
C LYS A 44 -15.99 -13.84 4.32
N PHE A 45 -15.11 -13.48 5.25
CA PHE A 45 -13.89 -14.25 5.52
C PHE A 45 -14.20 -15.65 6.04
N ALA A 46 -15.17 -15.78 6.96
CA ALA A 46 -15.62 -17.09 7.42
C ALA A 46 -16.09 -17.98 6.26
N LYS A 47 -16.83 -17.43 5.29
CA LYS A 47 -17.27 -18.15 4.08
C LYS A 47 -16.12 -18.51 3.13
N LEU A 48 -15.03 -17.75 3.15
CA LEU A 48 -13.84 -17.99 2.34
C LEU A 48 -12.85 -18.99 2.96
N GLY A 49 -13.14 -19.49 4.17
CA GLY A 49 -12.28 -20.42 4.90
C GLY A 49 -11.41 -19.77 5.97
N GLY A 50 -11.61 -18.48 6.26
CA GLY A 50 -10.85 -17.71 7.25
C GLY A 50 -10.27 -16.42 6.69
N TYR A 51 -9.80 -15.54 7.57
CA TYR A 51 -9.10 -14.33 7.15
C TYR A 51 -7.71 -14.67 6.57
N LYS A 52 -7.05 -15.69 7.13
CA LYS A 52 -5.76 -16.20 6.65
C LYS A 52 -5.81 -16.59 5.18
N GLU A 53 -6.85 -17.30 4.76
CA GLU A 53 -7.05 -17.72 3.37
C GLU A 53 -7.17 -16.53 2.42
N TRP A 54 -7.83 -15.45 2.86
CA TRP A 54 -7.89 -14.23 2.09
C TRP A 54 -6.50 -13.57 1.98
N GLN A 55 -5.74 -13.51 3.08
CA GLN A 55 -4.38 -12.93 3.06
C GLN A 55 -3.44 -13.71 2.11
N ILE A 56 -3.49 -15.04 2.14
CA ILE A 56 -2.71 -15.89 1.22
C ILE A 56 -3.05 -15.57 -0.24
N LYS A 57 -4.34 -15.49 -0.57
CA LYS A 57 -4.79 -15.16 -1.93
C LYS A 57 -4.34 -13.76 -2.37
N GLN A 58 -4.44 -12.77 -1.49
CA GLN A 58 -3.97 -11.41 -1.81
C GLN A 58 -2.46 -11.37 -2.02
N TRP A 59 -1.69 -12.09 -1.19
CA TRP A 59 -0.25 -12.18 -1.35
C TRP A 59 0.12 -12.86 -2.67
N GLN A 60 -0.54 -13.95 -3.04
CA GLN A 60 -0.34 -14.64 -4.33
C GLN A 60 -0.60 -13.70 -5.51
N ILE A 61 -1.73 -12.99 -5.51
CA ILE A 61 -2.05 -12.01 -6.56
C ILE A 61 -0.97 -10.91 -6.65
N GLN A 62 -0.46 -10.44 -5.52
CA GLN A 62 0.63 -9.46 -5.50
C GLN A 62 1.94 -10.04 -6.04
N GLN A 63 2.28 -11.29 -5.68
CA GLN A 63 3.47 -11.96 -6.21
C GLN A 63 3.36 -12.15 -7.73
N GLU A 64 2.20 -12.57 -8.24
CA GLU A 64 1.96 -12.71 -9.69
C GLU A 64 2.08 -11.39 -10.44
N GLN A 65 1.59 -10.29 -9.86
CA GLN A 65 1.74 -8.95 -10.44
C GLN A 65 3.20 -8.48 -10.46
N LEU A 66 3.93 -8.73 -9.38
CA LEU A 66 5.36 -8.41 -9.29
C LEU A 66 6.17 -9.25 -10.27
N SER A 67 5.94 -10.56 -10.33
CA SER A 67 6.63 -11.45 -11.26
C SER A 67 6.35 -11.07 -12.71
N SER A 68 5.10 -10.76 -13.05
CA SER A 68 4.75 -10.29 -14.40
C SER A 68 5.48 -8.99 -14.77
N PHE A 69 5.64 -8.07 -13.82
CA PHE A 69 6.38 -6.83 -14.05
C PHE A 69 7.89 -7.09 -14.23
N ASP A 70 8.46 -7.98 -13.41
CA ASP A 70 9.86 -8.37 -13.51
C ASP A 70 10.15 -9.10 -14.83
N ASP A 71 9.25 -9.96 -15.30
CA ASP A 71 9.34 -10.63 -16.61
C ASP A 71 9.34 -9.62 -17.77
N ASP A 72 8.44 -8.64 -17.74
CA ASP A 72 8.37 -7.59 -18.75
C ASP A 72 9.66 -6.77 -18.78
N LEU A 73 10.20 -6.40 -17.61
CA LEU A 73 11.44 -5.65 -17.50
C LEU A 73 12.64 -6.49 -17.93
N GLN A 74 12.69 -7.77 -17.56
CA GLN A 74 13.73 -8.71 -17.98
C GLN A 74 13.74 -8.83 -19.52
N ASN A 75 12.56 -8.93 -20.15
CA ASN A 75 12.43 -8.95 -21.60
C ASN A 75 12.94 -7.67 -22.27
N VAL A 76 12.79 -6.50 -21.63
CA VAL A 76 13.37 -5.25 -22.13
C VAL A 76 14.90 -5.29 -22.08
N TYR A 77 15.49 -5.78 -20.98
CA TYR A 77 16.95 -5.96 -20.88
C TYR A 77 17.48 -6.92 -21.95
N LEU A 78 16.82 -8.05 -22.16
CA LEU A 78 17.22 -9.04 -23.16
C LEU A 78 17.17 -8.44 -24.58
N LYS A 79 16.09 -7.73 -24.92
CA LYS A 79 15.99 -7.00 -26.20
C LYS A 79 17.06 -5.93 -26.36
N TYR A 80 17.43 -5.25 -25.27
CA TYR A 80 18.50 -4.26 -25.30
C TYR A 80 19.86 -4.91 -25.52
N PHE A 81 20.14 -6.07 -24.91
CA PHE A 81 21.38 -6.81 -25.14
C PHE A 81 21.56 -7.26 -26.60
N ASP A 82 20.46 -7.51 -27.31
CA ASP A 82 20.47 -7.86 -28.74
C ASP A 82 20.51 -6.63 -29.67
N SER A 83 20.47 -5.40 -29.12
CA SER A 83 20.46 -4.17 -29.92
C SER A 83 21.85 -3.78 -30.43
N GLU A 84 21.89 -3.14 -31.61
CA GLU A 84 23.14 -2.60 -32.16
C GLU A 84 23.78 -1.55 -31.24
N GLU A 85 22.96 -0.79 -30.51
CA GLU A 85 23.41 0.19 -29.53
C GLU A 85 24.25 -0.47 -28.44
N PHE A 86 23.77 -1.59 -27.88
CA PHE A 86 24.50 -2.32 -26.85
C PHE A 86 25.81 -2.94 -27.37
N VAL A 87 25.81 -3.42 -28.62
CA VAL A 87 27.01 -3.99 -29.26
C VAL A 87 28.11 -2.93 -29.41
N GLN A 88 27.73 -1.68 -29.67
CA GLN A 88 28.65 -0.55 -29.86
C GLN A 88 29.23 0.02 -28.55
N LEU A 89 28.67 -0.34 -27.39
CA LEU A 89 29.18 0.08 -26.08
C LEU A 89 30.59 -0.46 -25.81
N SER A 90 31.33 0.25 -24.95
CA SER A 90 32.60 -0.24 -24.44
C SER A 90 32.42 -1.48 -23.56
N GLU A 91 33.48 -2.29 -23.43
CA GLU A 91 33.45 -3.48 -22.57
C GLU A 91 33.19 -3.14 -21.09
N PHE A 92 33.56 -1.94 -20.65
CA PHE A 92 33.27 -1.47 -19.30
C PHE A 92 31.77 -1.23 -19.10
N GLU A 93 31.13 -0.52 -20.02
CA GLU A 93 29.70 -0.23 -19.99
C GLU A 93 28.86 -1.51 -20.11
N LYS A 94 29.22 -2.42 -21.02
CA LYS A 94 28.58 -3.73 -21.15
C LYS A 94 28.64 -4.52 -19.84
N LYS A 95 29.78 -4.47 -19.14
CA LYS A 95 29.98 -5.17 -17.87
C LYS A 95 29.13 -4.55 -16.75
N GLU A 96 29.03 -3.22 -16.69
CA GLU A 96 28.21 -2.53 -15.70
C GLU A 96 26.72 -2.85 -15.88
N ILE A 97 26.21 -2.81 -17.12
CA ILE A 97 24.81 -3.09 -17.41
C ILE A 97 24.47 -4.57 -17.14
N LYS A 98 25.36 -5.50 -17.50
CA LYS A 98 25.20 -6.92 -17.16
C LYS A 98 25.24 -7.16 -15.65
N SER A 99 26.14 -6.48 -14.93
CA SER A 99 26.19 -6.56 -13.47
C SER A 99 24.90 -6.03 -12.82
N ASN A 100 24.33 -4.95 -13.37
CA ASN A 100 23.05 -4.40 -12.92
C ASN A 100 21.90 -5.40 -13.13
N TYR A 101 21.85 -6.02 -14.31
CA TYR A 101 20.90 -7.09 -14.62
C TYR A 101 21.00 -8.26 -13.64
N GLN A 102 22.21 -8.79 -13.41
CA GLN A 102 22.42 -9.88 -12.46
C GLN A 102 21.98 -9.50 -11.05
N SER A 103 22.35 -8.31 -10.56
CA SER A 103 21.95 -7.84 -9.23
C SER A 103 20.43 -7.68 -9.06
N ARG A 104 19.69 -7.41 -10.14
CA ARG A 104 18.25 -7.19 -10.10
C ARG A 104 17.43 -8.46 -10.26
N PHE A 105 17.88 -9.42 -11.07
CA PHE A 105 17.08 -10.57 -11.47
C PHE A 105 17.64 -11.93 -11.03
N GLU A 106 18.93 -12.02 -10.66
CA GLU A 106 19.53 -13.28 -10.16
C GLU A 106 19.55 -13.37 -8.63
N GLU A 107 19.37 -12.25 -7.91
CA GLU A 107 19.35 -12.21 -6.43
C GLU A 107 17.94 -12.14 -5.81
N THR A 108 16.87 -12.08 -6.61
CA THR A 108 15.48 -12.09 -6.14
C THR A 108 15.05 -13.49 -5.72
N LYS A 109 15.63 -13.95 -4.61
CA LYS A 109 15.08 -15.04 -3.82
C LYS A 109 13.67 -14.66 -3.39
N GLU A 110 12.75 -15.58 -3.64
CA GLU A 110 11.41 -15.65 -3.07
C GLU A 110 11.38 -14.96 -1.71
N LYS A 111 10.64 -13.85 -1.60
CA LYS A 111 10.34 -13.31 -0.27
C LYS A 111 9.50 -14.36 0.42
N ASP A 112 9.99 -14.90 1.52
CA ASP A 112 9.20 -15.79 2.37
C ASP A 112 7.83 -15.13 2.64
N PRO A 113 6.73 -15.88 2.53
CA PRO A 113 5.41 -15.33 2.80
C PRO A 113 5.39 -14.78 4.23
N PRO A 114 4.76 -13.62 4.46
CA PRO A 114 4.59 -13.11 5.80
C PRO A 114 3.74 -14.08 6.63
N GLU A 115 3.88 -14.00 7.95
CA GLU A 115 3.04 -14.79 8.85
C GLU A 115 1.58 -14.32 8.74
N PHE A 116 0.70 -15.22 8.29
CA PHE A 116 -0.72 -14.97 8.12
C PHE A 116 -1.52 -15.45 9.32
N THR A 117 -2.52 -14.66 9.74
CA THR A 117 -3.31 -14.87 10.95
C THR A 117 -4.79 -14.99 10.61
N ASP A 118 -5.52 -15.82 11.35
CA ASP A 118 -6.98 -15.89 11.20
C ASP A 118 -7.73 -14.79 11.98
N GLU A 119 -7.03 -14.06 12.84
CA GLU A 119 -7.59 -12.91 13.55
C GLU A 119 -7.73 -11.73 12.60
N PHE A 120 -8.98 -11.36 12.31
CA PHE A 120 -9.31 -10.14 11.58
C PHE A 120 -9.58 -9.01 12.57
N THR A 121 -8.83 -7.92 12.48
CA THR A 121 -8.98 -6.77 13.38
C THR A 121 -9.57 -5.55 12.67
N MET A 122 -10.07 -4.58 13.45
CA MET A 122 -10.59 -3.34 12.90
C MET A 122 -9.50 -2.51 12.21
N GLY A 123 -8.24 -2.63 12.67
CA GLY A 123 -7.10 -2.04 11.97
C GLY A 123 -6.89 -2.64 10.58
N ASP A 124 -7.12 -3.94 10.43
CA ASP A 124 -7.01 -4.60 9.12
C ASP A 124 -8.13 -4.18 8.17
N LEU A 125 -9.36 -3.94 8.67
CA LEU A 125 -10.42 -3.35 7.86
C LEU A 125 -10.00 -1.98 7.30
N TYR A 126 -9.37 -1.13 8.12
CA TYR A 126 -8.93 0.19 7.69
C TYR A 126 -7.81 0.13 6.65
N LYS A 127 -6.88 -0.83 6.77
CA LYS A 127 -5.90 -1.10 5.71
C LYS A 127 -6.57 -1.51 4.40
N ILE A 128 -7.57 -2.40 4.45
CA ILE A 128 -8.32 -2.84 3.26
C ILE A 128 -9.06 -1.67 2.59
N LEU A 129 -9.63 -0.77 3.39
CA LEU A 129 -10.33 0.42 2.90
C LEU A 129 -9.40 1.57 2.51
N ASN A 130 -8.09 1.43 2.76
CA ASN A 130 -7.09 2.49 2.58
C ASN A 130 -7.44 3.77 3.36
N LEU A 131 -7.80 3.60 4.64
CA LEU A 131 -8.18 4.67 5.55
C LEU A 131 -7.23 4.73 6.75
N ASP A 132 -7.09 5.92 7.31
CA ASP A 132 -6.33 6.13 8.55
C ASP A 132 -7.17 5.71 9.77
N TYR A 133 -6.69 4.69 10.49
CA TYR A 133 -7.36 4.17 11.69
C TYR A 133 -7.35 5.20 12.82
N ASP A 134 -6.24 5.92 12.98
CA ASP A 134 -6.07 6.86 14.07
C ASP A 134 -7.03 8.04 13.91
N LEU A 135 -7.33 8.45 12.68
CA LEU A 135 -8.31 9.51 12.43
C LEU A 135 -9.71 9.24 13.04
N VAL A 136 -10.07 7.97 13.22
CA VAL A 136 -11.40 7.57 13.72
C VAL A 136 -11.36 6.98 15.13
N PHE A 137 -10.27 6.31 15.51
CA PHE A 137 -10.17 5.56 16.76
C PHE A 137 -9.05 6.03 17.69
N SER A 138 -8.21 6.99 17.29
CA SER A 138 -7.32 7.64 18.26
C SER A 138 -8.16 8.46 19.22
N SER A 139 -8.13 8.08 20.49
CA SER A 139 -8.64 8.85 21.64
C SER A 139 -7.45 9.30 22.46
#